data_AF-A0A9N9B9A9-F1
#
_entry.id   AF-A0A9N9B9A9-F1
#
_cell.length_a   1.000
_cell.length_b   1.000
_cell.length_c   1.000
_cell.angle_alpha   90.00
_cell.angle_beta   90.00
_cell.angle_gamma   90.00
#
_symmetry.space_group_name_H-M   'P 1'
#
loop_
_entity.id
_entity.type
_entity.pdbx_description
1 polymer ?
#
loop_
_entity_poly.entity_id
_entity_poly.type
_entity_poly.pdbx_seq_one_letter_code
_entity_poly.pdbx_strand_id
1 'polypeptide(L)'
;MSILSQLPVFPTIQTYTQTCQMILALHALGLQTSRYGDNWPLPKEFIGTPINQILLDHPKASYFKEKLNNHKVFSVEQFLNATNTELLEWNNFHHNIKKIPRGRCPHWFHTIQDLIAGTTNPSSIFSQLNPHTLTS
;
A
#
# COMPACT_ATOMS: atom_id res chain seq x y z
N MET A 1 10.99 18.49 -19.69
CA MET A 1 10.67 19.82 -20.26
C MET A 1 9.44 20.35 -19.55
N SER A 2 9.44 21.64 -19.15
CA SER A 2 8.32 22.28 -18.44
C SER A 2 7.36 22.90 -19.45
N ILE A 3 6.05 22.87 -19.18
CA ILE A 3 5.01 23.43 -20.05
C ILE A 3 5.03 24.98 -20.11
N LEU A 4 5.84 25.64 -19.28
CA LEU A 4 5.99 27.09 -19.21
C LEU A 4 7.24 27.63 -19.92
N SER A 5 7.93 26.80 -20.71
CA SER A 5 9.07 27.26 -21.52
C SER A 5 8.67 28.08 -22.75
N GLN A 6 7.40 28.02 -23.12
CA GLN A 6 6.79 28.78 -24.21
C GLN A 6 5.60 29.55 -23.67
N LEU A 7 5.23 30.64 -24.34
CA LEU A 7 4.10 31.47 -23.94
C LEU A 7 2.81 30.61 -23.94
N PRO A 8 2.13 30.45 -22.79
CA PRO A 8 0.95 29.60 -22.72
C PRO A 8 -0.24 30.29 -23.39
N VAL A 9 -0.90 29.56 -24.30
CA VAL A 9 -2.09 30.01 -25.03
C VAL A 9 -3.33 29.35 -24.44
N PHE A 10 -4.34 30.15 -24.09
CA PHE A 10 -5.58 29.66 -23.48
C PHE A 10 -6.79 29.92 -24.39
N PRO A 11 -7.81 29.04 -24.37
CA PRO A 11 -9.10 29.33 -24.99
C PRO A 11 -9.76 30.55 -24.34
N THR A 12 -10.44 31.37 -25.13
CA THR A 12 -11.02 32.67 -24.72
C THR A 12 -11.94 32.57 -23.50
N ILE A 13 -12.62 31.44 -23.33
CA ILE A 13 -13.54 31.18 -22.22
C ILE A 13 -12.78 31.02 -20.89
N GLN A 14 -11.54 30.54 -20.92
CA GLN A 14 -10.75 30.19 -19.74
C GLN A 14 -9.70 31.26 -19.38
N THR A 15 -9.42 32.20 -20.28
CA THR A 15 -8.39 33.24 -20.10
C THR A 15 -8.54 34.02 -18.79
N TYR A 16 -9.78 34.29 -18.37
CA TYR A 16 -10.07 35.06 -17.16
C TYR A 16 -10.18 34.21 -15.89
N THR A 17 -10.00 32.88 -15.98
CA THR A 17 -9.96 32.04 -14.79
C THR A 17 -8.71 32.35 -13.98
N GLN A 18 -8.85 32.25 -12.66
CA GLN A 18 -7.73 32.47 -11.73
C GLN A 18 -6.52 31.58 -12.08
N THR A 19 -6.78 30.34 -12.49
CA THR A 19 -5.74 29.39 -12.90
C THR A 19 -4.95 29.89 -14.11
N CYS A 20 -5.62 30.35 -15.18
CA CYS A 20 -4.94 30.87 -16.37
C CYS A 20 -4.15 32.14 -16.06
N GLN A 21 -4.72 33.06 -15.28
CA GLN A 21 -4.03 34.27 -14.84
C GLN A 21 -2.80 33.94 -13.99
N MET A 22 -2.89 32.95 -13.11
CA MET A 22 -1.77 32.47 -12.30
C MET A 22 -0.68 31.85 -13.17
N ILE A 23 -1.05 31.05 -14.17
CA ILE A 23 -0.08 30.46 -15.12
C ILE A 23 0.63 31.55 -15.94
N LEU A 24 -0.09 32.58 -16.41
CA LEU A 24 0.49 33.73 -17.10
C LEU A 24 1.45 34.52 -16.20
N ALA A 25 1.07 34.75 -14.94
CA ALA A 25 1.90 35.43 -13.95
C ALA A 25 3.18 34.63 -13.65
N LEU A 26 3.07 33.31 -13.49
CA LEU A 26 4.22 32.42 -13.30
C LEU A 26 5.19 32.49 -14.50
N HIS A 27 4.66 32.46 -15.72
CA HIS A 27 5.47 32.62 -16.94
C HIS A 27 6.13 34.02 -17.01
N ALA A 28 5.39 35.09 -16.73
CA ALA A 28 5.91 36.47 -16.75
C ALA A 28 7.04 36.69 -15.73
N LEU A 29 6.97 36.01 -14.58
CA LEU A 29 8.02 36.03 -13.55
C LEU A 29 9.18 35.07 -13.84
N GLY A 30 9.14 34.31 -14.94
CA GLY A 30 10.15 33.31 -15.27
C GLY A 30 10.17 32.11 -14.31
N LEU A 31 9.11 31.91 -13.54
CA LEU A 31 9.00 30.81 -12.58
C LEU A 31 8.61 29.53 -13.30
N GLN A 32 9.46 28.51 -13.16
CA GLN A 32 9.21 27.19 -13.72
C GLN A 32 8.80 26.22 -12.62
N THR A 33 7.77 25.43 -12.90
CA THR A 33 7.48 24.23 -12.09
C THR A 33 8.38 23.11 -12.61
N SER A 34 9.39 22.75 -11.82
CA SER A 34 10.08 21.48 -12.01
C SER A 34 9.27 20.40 -11.29
N ARG A 35 9.03 19.28 -11.97
CA ARG A 35 8.61 18.07 -11.27
C ARG A 35 9.85 17.61 -10.50
N TYR A 36 9.89 17.85 -9.20
CA TYR A 36 10.91 17.26 -8.35
C TYR A 36 10.79 15.74 -8.52
N GLY A 37 11.88 15.09 -8.92
CA GLY A 37 11.95 13.66 -9.24
C GLY A 37 11.87 12.77 -8.00
N ASP A 38 11.11 13.18 -6.99
CA ASP A 38 10.81 12.33 -5.87
C ASP A 38 10.00 11.14 -6.34
N ASN A 39 10.38 9.97 -5.83
CA ASN A 39 9.73 8.68 -5.98
C ASN A 39 8.36 8.69 -5.29
N TRP A 40 7.50 9.63 -5.69
CA TRP A 40 6.13 9.73 -5.25
C TRP A 40 5.26 8.81 -6.12
N PRO A 41 4.40 7.97 -5.52
CA PRO A 41 4.12 7.88 -4.08
C PRO A 41 5.26 7.23 -3.30
N LEU A 42 5.62 7.83 -2.16
CA LEU A 42 6.49 7.17 -1.19
C LEU A 42 5.82 5.86 -0.77
N PRO A 43 6.51 4.71 -0.81
CA PRO A 43 5.96 3.47 -0.29
C PRO A 43 5.53 3.67 1.16
N LYS A 44 4.33 3.23 1.51
CA LYS A 44 3.81 3.31 2.89
C LYS A 44 4.82 2.71 3.85
N GLU A 45 5.03 3.38 4.98
CA GLU A 45 5.76 2.89 6.18
C GLU A 45 5.06 1.70 6.86
N PHE A 46 4.34 0.85 6.12
CA PHE A 46 3.79 -0.37 6.70
C PHE A 46 4.88 -1.43 6.67
N ILE A 47 5.43 -1.75 7.84
CA ILE A 47 6.32 -2.90 8.08
C ILE A 47 5.47 -4.17 8.05
N GLY A 48 4.90 -4.51 6.88
CA GLY A 48 4.08 -5.71 6.76
C GLY A 48 3.92 -6.20 5.33
N THR A 49 3.90 -7.52 5.17
CA THR A 49 3.70 -8.17 3.87
C THR A 49 2.29 -7.88 3.37
N PRO A 50 2.12 -7.23 2.21
CA PRO A 50 0.81 -6.89 1.70
C PRO A 50 0.08 -8.18 1.31
N ILE A 51 -1.13 -8.36 1.82
CA ILE A 51 -1.92 -9.58 1.58
C ILE A 51 -2.24 -9.80 0.09
N ASN A 52 -2.22 -8.72 -0.70
CA ASN A 52 -2.40 -8.79 -2.14
C ASN A 52 -1.34 -9.67 -2.83
N GLN A 53 -0.11 -9.77 -2.29
CA GLN A 53 0.93 -10.63 -2.87
C GLN A 53 0.52 -12.10 -2.87
N ILE A 54 -0.13 -12.56 -1.80
CA ILE A 54 -0.60 -13.93 -1.65
C ILE A 54 -1.84 -14.21 -2.52
N LEU A 55 -2.58 -13.16 -2.87
CA LEU A 55 -3.81 -13.26 -3.65
C LEU A 55 -3.59 -13.25 -5.16
N LEU A 56 -2.41 -12.86 -5.66
CA LEU A 56 -2.17 -12.64 -7.10
C LEU A 56 -2.54 -13.85 -7.96
N ASP A 57 -2.18 -15.05 -7.51
CA ASP A 57 -2.33 -16.29 -8.28
C ASP A 57 -3.62 -17.05 -7.97
N HIS A 58 -4.46 -16.53 -7.06
CA HIS A 58 -5.65 -17.26 -6.61
C HIS A 58 -6.86 -17.02 -7.55
N PRO A 59 -7.55 -18.07 -8.04
CA PRO A 59 -8.68 -17.93 -8.99
C PRO A 59 -9.86 -17.11 -8.44
N LYS A 60 -9.98 -17.01 -7.11
CA LYS A 60 -11.00 -16.20 -6.41
C LYS A 60 -10.44 -14.94 -5.73
N ALA A 61 -9.32 -14.41 -6.21
CA ALA A 61 -8.65 -13.24 -5.64
C ALA A 61 -9.60 -12.05 -5.39
N SER A 62 -10.46 -11.73 -6.36
CA SER A 62 -11.43 -10.63 -6.26
C SER A 62 -12.40 -10.81 -5.10
N TYR A 63 -12.92 -12.02 -4.89
CA TYR A 63 -13.82 -12.34 -3.78
C TYR A 63 -13.12 -12.17 -2.43
N PHE A 64 -11.90 -12.68 -2.30
CA PHE A 64 -11.15 -12.54 -1.05
C PHE A 64 -10.76 -11.10 -0.78
N LYS A 65 -10.36 -10.35 -1.80
CA LYS A 65 -10.06 -8.92 -1.69
C LYS A 65 -11.28 -8.13 -1.20
N GLU A 66 -12.47 -8.43 -1.71
CA GLU A 66 -13.71 -7.82 -1.21
C GLU A 66 -13.92 -8.10 0.28
N LYS A 67 -13.76 -9.36 0.72
CA LYS A 67 -13.90 -9.73 2.14
C LYS A 67 -12.85 -9.05 3.02
N LEU A 68 -11.59 -9.05 2.62
CA LEU A 68 -10.51 -8.40 3.34
C LEU A 68 -10.73 -6.89 3.46
N ASN A 69 -11.16 -6.23 2.39
CA ASN A 69 -11.49 -4.80 2.38
C ASN A 69 -12.65 -4.49 3.34
N ASN A 70 -13.71 -5.30 3.33
CA ASN A 70 -14.85 -5.14 4.25
C ASN A 70 -14.42 -5.24 5.72
N HIS A 71 -13.39 -6.04 6.00
CA HIS A 71 -12.81 -6.22 7.33
C HIS A 71 -11.61 -5.31 7.63
N LYS A 72 -11.23 -4.41 6.69
CA LYS A 72 -10.06 -3.52 6.78
C LYS A 72 -8.74 -4.25 7.08
N VAL A 73 -8.57 -5.42 6.47
CA VAL A 73 -7.37 -6.25 6.57
C VAL A 73 -6.54 -6.11 5.29
N PHE A 74 -5.29 -5.69 5.43
CA PHE A 74 -4.41 -5.33 4.32
C PHE A 74 -3.05 -6.05 4.37
N SER A 75 -2.65 -6.56 5.54
CA SER A 75 -1.35 -7.18 5.75
C SER A 75 -1.48 -8.57 6.36
N VAL A 76 -0.48 -9.43 6.09
CA VAL A 76 -0.41 -10.80 6.59
C VAL A 76 -0.28 -10.84 8.11
N GLU A 77 0.45 -9.90 8.69
CA GLU A 77 0.71 -9.79 10.13
C GLU A 77 -0.57 -9.60 10.93
N GLN A 78 -1.63 -9.07 10.32
CA GLN A 78 -2.93 -8.98 10.97
C GLN A 78 -3.55 -10.36 11.23
N PHE A 79 -3.15 -11.40 10.49
CA PHE A 79 -3.52 -12.79 10.74
C PHE A 79 -2.62 -13.48 11.76
N LEU A 80 -1.55 -12.84 12.22
CA LEU A 80 -0.58 -13.42 13.14
C LEU A 80 -0.73 -12.88 14.56
N ASN A 81 -0.17 -13.62 15.51
CA ASN A 81 -0.03 -13.20 16.90
C ASN A 81 0.97 -12.02 17.04
N ALA A 82 1.07 -11.43 18.23
CA ALA A 82 1.97 -10.29 18.47
C ALA A 82 3.46 -10.59 18.20
N THR A 83 3.86 -11.86 18.21
CA THR A 83 5.22 -12.33 17.91
C THR A 83 5.41 -12.74 16.45
N ASN A 84 4.39 -12.62 15.60
CA ASN A 84 4.38 -13.04 14.19
C ASN A 84 4.75 -14.53 13.97
N THR A 85 4.50 -15.41 14.94
CA THR A 85 4.87 -16.83 14.88
C THR A 85 3.70 -17.75 14.58
N GLU A 86 2.50 -17.40 15.02
CA GLU A 86 1.33 -18.26 14.95
C GLU A 86 0.15 -17.52 14.32
N LEU A 87 -0.66 -18.25 13.55
CA LEU A 87 -1.89 -17.74 12.97
C LEU A 87 -2.97 -17.61 14.06
N LEU A 88 -3.64 -16.47 14.09
CA LEU A 88 -4.74 -16.20 15.01
C LEU A 88 -5.97 -17.03 14.66
N GLU A 89 -6.62 -17.57 15.68
CA GLU A 89 -7.97 -18.09 15.54
C GLU A 89 -8.97 -16.98 15.24
N TRP A 90 -10.07 -17.34 14.55
CA TRP A 90 -11.14 -16.39 14.23
C TRP A 90 -11.67 -15.64 15.45
N ASN A 91 -11.81 -16.32 16.59
CA ASN A 91 -12.28 -15.71 17.84
C ASN A 91 -11.32 -14.62 18.37
N ASN A 92 -10.03 -14.77 18.11
CA ASN A 92 -8.97 -13.84 18.53
C ASN A 92 -8.71 -12.74 17.49
N PHE A 93 -9.29 -12.87 16.29
CA PHE A 93 -9.14 -11.90 15.21
C PHE A 93 -9.88 -10.57 15.46
N HIS A 94 -10.68 -10.49 16.54
CA HIS A 94 -11.51 -9.34 16.88
C HIS A 94 -10.73 -8.03 17.05
N HIS A 95 -9.50 -8.10 17.56
CA HIS A 95 -8.61 -6.95 17.69
C HIS A 95 -8.26 -6.33 16.32
N ASN A 96 -8.12 -7.16 15.29
CA ASN A 96 -7.76 -6.72 13.94
C ASN A 96 -8.96 -6.18 13.15
N ILE A 97 -10.13 -6.81 13.27
CA ILE A 97 -11.34 -6.40 12.54
C ILE A 97 -12.21 -5.39 13.29
N LYS A 98 -11.82 -5.01 14.53
CA LYS A 98 -12.55 -4.11 15.43
C LYS A 98 -14.03 -4.50 15.60
N LYS A 99 -14.30 -5.80 15.50
CA LYS A 99 -15.62 -6.41 15.58
C LYS A 99 -15.49 -7.72 16.32
N ILE A 100 -16.43 -7.99 17.23
CA ILE A 100 -16.48 -9.28 17.91
C ILE A 100 -16.99 -10.33 16.89
N PRO A 101 -16.15 -11.30 16.48
CA PRO A 101 -16.55 -12.42 15.66
C PRO A 101 -17.57 -13.24 16.47
N ARG A 102 -18.72 -13.50 15.86
CA ARG A 102 -19.78 -14.32 16.47
C ARG A 102 -20.03 -15.51 15.59
N GLY A 103 -20.24 -16.67 16.21
CA GLY A 103 -20.61 -17.90 15.52
C GLY A 103 -19.44 -18.58 14.79
N ARG A 104 -19.78 -19.28 13.71
CA ARG A 104 -18.83 -20.14 12.98
C ARG A 104 -17.78 -19.31 12.24
N CYS A 105 -16.54 -19.80 12.26
CA CYS A 105 -15.46 -19.21 11.47
C CYS A 105 -15.78 -19.25 9.97
N PRO A 106 -15.66 -18.12 9.24
CA PRO A 106 -15.89 -18.08 7.80
C PRO A 106 -14.93 -18.99 7.04
N HIS A 107 -15.40 -19.53 5.90
CA HIS A 107 -14.54 -20.34 5.04
C HIS A 107 -13.40 -19.51 4.42
N TRP A 108 -13.68 -18.27 4.02
CA TRP A 108 -12.67 -17.38 3.45
C TRP A 108 -11.49 -17.15 4.40
N PHE A 109 -11.73 -17.14 5.71
CA PHE A 109 -10.69 -16.92 6.72
C PHE A 109 -9.69 -18.08 6.71
N HIS A 110 -10.18 -19.31 6.75
CA HIS A 110 -9.33 -20.50 6.64
C HIS A 110 -8.56 -20.55 5.32
N THR A 111 -9.22 -20.24 4.20
CA THR A 111 -8.52 -20.26 2.90
C THR A 111 -7.37 -19.25 2.87
N ILE A 112 -7.53 -18.07 3.47
CA ILE A 112 -6.44 -17.11 3.58
C ILE A 112 -5.33 -17.62 4.50
N GLN A 113 -5.66 -18.24 5.63
CA GLN A 113 -4.68 -18.86 6.52
C GLN A 113 -3.88 -19.96 5.81
N ASP A 114 -4.55 -20.81 5.03
CA ASP A 114 -3.92 -21.86 4.24
C ASP A 114 -2.98 -21.27 3.19
N LEU A 115 -3.39 -20.20 2.51
CA LEU A 115 -2.56 -19.50 1.54
C LEU A 115 -1.34 -18.84 2.20
N ILE A 116 -1.51 -18.23 3.38
CA ILE A 116 -0.39 -17.69 4.15
C ILE A 116 0.55 -18.84 4.55
N ALA A 117 0.06 -19.91 5.16
CA ALA A 117 0.88 -21.04 5.57
C ALA A 117 1.65 -21.68 4.39
N GLY A 118 1.01 -21.82 3.23
CA GLY A 118 1.62 -22.35 2.02
C GLY A 118 2.66 -21.41 1.39
N THR A 119 2.53 -20.10 1.58
CA THR A 119 3.51 -19.12 1.06
C THR A 119 4.71 -18.95 2.01
N THR A 120 4.57 -19.26 3.30
CA THR A 120 5.49 -18.79 4.36
C THR A 120 6.42 -19.86 4.97
N ASN A 121 6.66 -21.02 4.34
CA ASN A 121 7.50 -22.06 4.95
C ASN A 121 8.44 -22.75 3.93
N PRO A 122 9.76 -23.00 4.22
CA PRO A 122 10.72 -22.33 5.10
C PRO A 122 11.98 -21.90 4.32
N SER A 123 12.21 -20.61 4.12
CA SER A 123 13.55 -20.05 3.85
C SER A 123 13.58 -18.58 4.26
N SER A 124 12.99 -18.27 5.41
CA SER A 124 13.26 -17.02 6.12
C SER A 124 14.66 -17.14 6.73
N ILE A 125 15.68 -17.22 5.88
CA ILE A 125 17.01 -16.78 6.23
C ILE A 125 16.82 -15.30 6.49
N PHE A 126 16.62 -14.93 7.74
CA PHE A 126 16.88 -13.58 8.21
C PHE A 126 18.37 -13.35 7.98
N SER A 127 18.73 -12.90 6.77
CA SER A 127 20.05 -12.35 6.54
C SER A 127 20.08 -11.04 7.32
N GLN A 128 20.57 -11.11 8.55
CA GLN A 128 21.06 -9.93 9.24
C GLN A 128 22.23 -9.42 8.39
N LEU A 129 21.95 -8.49 7.48
CA LEU A 129 23.00 -7.67 6.89
C LEU A 129 23.52 -6.79 8.01
N ASN A 130 24.51 -7.28 8.76
CA ASN A 130 25.26 -6.47 9.69
C ASN A 130 26.22 -5.60 8.88
N PRO A 131 26.06 -4.25 8.80
CA PRO A 131 26.85 -3.44 7.88
C PRO A 131 28.24 -3.07 8.41
N HIS A 132 28.56 -3.32 9.69
CA HIS A 132 29.83 -2.89 10.28
C HIS A 132 30.35 -3.86 11.36
N THR A 133 31.00 -4.95 10.95
CA THR A 133 32.05 -5.56 11.78
C THR A 133 33.41 -5.08 11.26
N LEU A 134 33.93 -4.01 11.87
CA LEU A 134 35.36 -3.69 11.78
C LEU A 134 36.12 -4.80 12.49
N THR A 135 36.70 -5.71 11.71
CA THR A 135 37.73 -6.64 12.21
C THR A 135 38.90 -5.82 12.75
N SER A 136 39.24 -6.07 14.01
CA SER A 136 40.42 -5.54 14.70
C SER A 136 41.71 -6.16 14.16
#